data_AF-A0A3Q7YD95-F1
#
_entry.id   AF-A0A3Q7YD95-F1
#
_cell.length_a   1.000
_cell.length_b   1.000
_cell.length_c   1.000
_cell.angle_alpha   90.00
_cell.angle_beta   90.00
_cell.angle_gamma   90.00
#
_symmetry.space_group_name_H-M   'P 1'
#
loop_
_entity.id
_entity.type
_entity.pdbx_description
1 polymer ?
#
loop_
_entity_poly.entity_id
_entity_poly.type
_entity_poly.pdbx_seq_one_letter_code
_entity_poly.pdbx_strand_id
1 'polypeptide(L)'
;MALFRRFFYRKPPDRLLEISERVYVFDCCFSPEVLEEDEYRVYMGGVVAQLQDHFPDASFMVFNFREGERRSQVSDILSQYDMTVMEYPRQYEGCPLLPLEMIHHFLRSSESWLSLEGQQNVLLMHCERGGWPVLAFMLAGLLLYRKQYNGEQKTLEMVYKQAPRELLHLLTPLNPQPSQFRYLQYISRRHLGSEWPPSETPLYLDCLILRDLPLFDNGKGCRPVVRVYGPDPSKPANRSSKLLFSTSNSKKHARHYQQAECVLVKIDIQFRVQGDVVLECIDLNEDSTGEEMMFRVMFHTAFVRSNILMLSRDEIDILWDAKDQYPKDFKAESRRVKMQMRQKMLR
;
A
#
# COMPACT_ATOMS: atom_id res chain seq x y z
N MET A 1 -13.13 37.62 -10.54
CA MET A 1 -14.33 37.88 -9.72
C MET A 1 -14.50 36.77 -8.70
N ALA A 2 -13.79 36.86 -7.56
CA ALA A 2 -13.96 35.93 -6.44
C ALA A 2 -14.75 36.66 -5.35
N LEU A 3 -16.07 36.60 -5.46
CA LEU A 3 -16.99 37.25 -4.52
C LEU A 3 -17.95 36.18 -3.98
N PHE A 4 -17.90 36.03 -2.65
CA PHE A 4 -18.89 35.39 -1.78
C PHE A 4 -19.17 33.89 -1.94
N ARG A 5 -18.38 33.06 -1.25
CA ARG A 5 -18.88 31.85 -0.57
C ARG A 5 -18.37 31.82 0.87
N ARG A 6 -18.86 32.74 1.69
CA ARG A 6 -18.93 32.59 3.16
C ARG A 6 -20.33 32.03 3.46
N PHE A 7 -20.51 30.73 3.26
CA PHE A 7 -21.67 30.01 3.79
C PHE A 7 -21.13 29.03 4.83
N PHE A 8 -21.49 29.27 6.09
CA PHE A 8 -21.39 28.41 7.27
C PHE A 8 -20.59 27.10 7.10
N TYR A 9 -19.28 27.13 7.35
CA TYR A 9 -18.58 25.89 7.69
C TYR A 9 -19.07 25.45 9.06
N ARG A 10 -20.04 24.54 9.11
CA ARG A 10 -20.34 23.78 10.33
C ARG A 10 -19.08 22.99 10.67
N LYS A 11 -18.73 22.96 11.96
CA LYS A 11 -17.65 22.08 12.45
C LYS A 11 -17.98 20.64 12.02
N PRO A 12 -16.99 19.82 11.61
CA PRO A 12 -17.24 18.41 11.34
C PRO A 12 -17.87 17.73 12.57
N PRO A 13 -18.70 16.68 12.38
CA PRO A 13 -19.22 15.89 13.49
C PRO A 13 -18.10 15.42 14.40
N ASP A 14 -18.36 15.33 15.71
CA ASP A 14 -17.33 14.86 16.64
C ASP A 14 -16.95 13.41 16.31
N ARG A 15 -15.69 13.04 16.58
CA ARG A 15 -15.09 11.73 16.24
C ARG A 15 -14.86 11.47 14.75
N LEU A 16 -15.10 12.46 13.89
CA LEU A 16 -14.73 12.43 12.48
C LEU A 16 -13.70 13.52 12.16
N LEU A 17 -12.70 13.15 11.36
CA LEU A 17 -11.74 14.07 10.78
C LEU A 17 -12.11 14.33 9.31
N GLU A 18 -12.37 15.59 8.97
CA GLU A 18 -12.55 16.00 7.58
C GLU A 18 -11.19 16.10 6.87
N ILE A 19 -11.01 15.31 5.81
CA ILE A 19 -9.78 15.34 4.99
C ILE A 19 -9.94 16.29 3.80
N SER A 20 -11.14 16.28 3.21
CA SER A 20 -11.56 17.18 2.15
C SER A 20 -13.09 17.28 2.17
N GLU A 21 -13.67 18.23 1.43
CA GLU A 21 -15.11 18.42 1.35
C GLU A 21 -15.86 17.08 1.12
N ARG A 22 -16.74 16.73 2.08
CA ARG A 22 -17.57 15.52 2.10
C ARG A 22 -16.80 14.19 2.21
N VAL A 23 -15.53 14.22 2.61
CA VAL A 23 -14.70 13.03 2.85
C VAL A 23 -14.16 13.05 4.28
N TYR A 24 -14.65 12.11 5.09
CA TYR A 24 -14.32 12.03 6.51
C TYR A 24 -13.66 10.69 6.87
N VAL A 25 -12.84 10.70 7.93
CA VAL A 25 -12.19 9.52 8.49
C VAL A 25 -12.60 9.39 9.95
N PHE A 26 -12.89 8.17 10.41
CA PHE A 26 -13.17 7.90 11.83
C PHE A 26 -11.92 8.13 12.68
N ASP A 27 -12.05 8.85 13.80
CA ASP A 27 -10.91 9.19 14.65
C ASP A 27 -10.26 7.95 15.30
N CYS A 28 -11.03 6.87 15.47
CA CYS A 28 -10.52 5.59 15.94
C CYS A 28 -9.42 5.00 15.04
N CYS A 29 -9.36 5.39 13.76
CA CYS A 29 -8.31 4.97 12.84
C CYS A 29 -6.92 5.53 13.21
N PHE A 30 -6.88 6.59 14.03
CA PHE A 30 -5.65 7.24 14.50
C PHE A 30 -5.24 6.78 15.91
N SER A 31 -5.98 5.85 16.52
CA SER A 31 -5.73 5.35 17.86
C SER A 31 -5.18 3.91 17.83
N PRO A 32 -4.20 3.58 18.68
CA PRO A 32 -3.81 2.19 18.91
C PRO A 32 -4.78 1.44 19.85
N GLU A 33 -5.70 2.15 20.51
CA GLU A 33 -6.63 1.60 21.49
C GLU A 33 -7.66 0.69 20.81
N VAL A 34 -7.95 -0.43 21.47
CA VAL A 34 -8.98 -1.38 21.03
C VAL A 34 -10.19 -1.17 21.91
N LEU A 35 -11.28 -0.70 21.32
CA LEU A 35 -12.56 -0.57 22.01
C LEU A 35 -13.18 -1.95 22.20
N GLU A 36 -13.82 -2.18 23.35
CA GLU A 36 -14.62 -3.38 23.56
C GLU A 36 -15.85 -3.36 22.64
N GLU A 37 -16.45 -4.53 22.37
CA GLU A 37 -17.53 -4.64 21.38
C GLU A 37 -18.73 -3.73 21.68
N ASP A 38 -19.15 -3.64 22.95
CA ASP A 38 -20.25 -2.78 23.36
C ASP A 38 -19.89 -1.28 23.27
N GLU A 39 -18.67 -0.92 23.68
CA GLU A 39 -18.16 0.45 23.56
C GLU A 39 -18.05 0.88 22.09
N TYR A 40 -17.64 -0.03 21.21
CA TYR A 40 -17.54 0.20 19.77
C TYR A 40 -18.91 0.44 19.14
N ARG A 41 -19.94 -0.31 19.55
CA ARG A 41 -21.33 -0.09 19.10
C ARG A 41 -21.86 1.26 19.55
N VAL A 42 -21.62 1.64 20.81
CA VAL A 42 -22.01 2.96 21.34
C VAL A 42 -21.29 4.08 20.59
N TYR A 43 -19.97 3.93 20.35
CA TYR A 43 -19.17 4.87 19.58
C TYR A 43 -19.75 5.06 18.17
N MET A 44 -19.94 3.97 17.42
CA MET A 44 -20.43 4.02 16.04
C MET A 44 -21.84 4.60 15.97
N GLY A 45 -22.75 4.18 16.85
CA GLY A 45 -24.10 4.72 16.92
C GLY A 45 -24.14 6.22 17.21
N GLY A 46 -23.24 6.70 18.08
CA GLY A 46 -23.08 8.12 18.37
C GLY A 46 -22.58 8.94 17.18
N VAL A 47 -21.66 8.38 16.37
CA VAL A 47 -21.20 9.04 15.13
C VAL A 47 -22.30 9.09 14.08
N VAL A 48 -23.04 7.99 13.89
CA VAL A 48 -24.13 7.94 12.91
C VAL A 48 -25.24 8.92 13.25
N ALA A 49 -25.65 9.00 14.52
CA ALA A 49 -26.67 9.95 14.96
C ALA A 49 -26.25 11.40 14.66
N GLN A 50 -24.99 11.75 14.89
CA GLN A 50 -24.46 13.08 14.56
C GLN A 50 -24.41 13.32 13.06
N LEU A 51 -24.03 12.33 12.25
CA LEU A 51 -24.00 12.44 10.79
C LEU A 51 -25.40 12.70 10.21
N GLN A 52 -26.41 11.97 10.70
CA GLN A 52 -27.80 12.14 10.27
C GLN A 52 -28.36 13.52 10.66
N ASP A 53 -27.98 14.05 11.82
CA ASP A 53 -28.36 15.41 12.23
C ASP A 53 -27.62 16.50 11.43
N HIS A 54 -26.33 16.30 11.17
CA HIS A 54 -25.51 17.25 10.41
C HIS A 54 -25.88 17.29 8.93
N PHE A 55 -26.23 16.13 8.35
CA PHE A 55 -26.50 15.93 6.93
C PHE A 55 -27.81 15.13 6.71
N PRO A 56 -28.99 15.71 7.01
CA PRO A 56 -30.26 14.98 7.00
C PRO A 56 -30.66 14.41 5.63
N ASP A 57 -30.24 15.08 4.55
CA ASP A 57 -30.56 14.68 3.18
C ASP A 57 -29.41 13.93 2.47
N ALA A 58 -28.33 13.60 3.19
CA ALA A 58 -27.17 12.94 2.59
C ALA A 58 -27.28 11.41 2.70
N SER A 59 -26.84 10.72 1.64
CA SER A 59 -26.51 9.29 1.72
C SER A 59 -25.03 9.09 2.06
N PHE A 60 -24.74 7.98 2.75
CA PHE A 60 -23.39 7.66 3.21
C PHE A 60 -22.85 6.39 2.55
N MET A 61 -21.63 6.49 2.02
CA MET A 61 -20.83 5.34 1.61
C MET A 61 -19.62 5.23 2.53
N VAL A 62 -19.35 4.02 3.01
CA VAL A 62 -18.26 3.73 3.92
C VAL A 62 -17.27 2.80 3.23
N PHE A 63 -16.02 3.21 3.15
CA PHE A 63 -14.91 2.32 2.80
C PHE A 63 -14.24 1.80 4.05
N ASN A 64 -14.32 0.49 4.26
CA ASN A 64 -13.67 -0.18 5.37
C ASN A 64 -12.45 -0.95 4.89
N PHE A 65 -11.30 -0.73 5.53
CA PHE A 65 -10.08 -1.51 5.32
C PHE A 65 -9.95 -2.55 6.44
N ARG A 66 -10.43 -3.77 6.17
CA ARG A 66 -10.57 -4.86 7.16
C ARG A 66 -9.36 -5.78 7.25
N GLU A 67 -9.23 -6.43 8.40
CA GLU A 67 -8.34 -7.55 8.64
C GLU A 67 -8.98 -8.88 8.22
N GLY A 68 -8.28 -9.63 7.37
CA GLY A 68 -8.68 -10.97 6.96
C GLY A 68 -9.95 -11.00 6.09
N GLU A 69 -10.54 -12.19 6.02
CA GLU A 69 -11.65 -12.50 5.10
C GLU A 69 -13.03 -12.57 5.76
N ARG A 70 -13.10 -12.37 7.09
CA ARG A 70 -14.37 -12.39 7.82
C ARG A 70 -15.13 -11.07 7.64
N ARG A 71 -16.45 -11.12 7.81
CA ARG A 71 -17.28 -9.92 7.82
C ARG A 71 -16.84 -9.04 9.00
N SER A 72 -16.69 -7.75 8.73
CA SER A 72 -16.24 -6.77 9.73
C SER A 72 -17.38 -6.42 10.67
N GLN A 73 -17.04 -6.14 11.94
CA GLN A 73 -17.99 -5.61 12.92
C GLN A 73 -18.57 -4.25 12.45
N VAL A 74 -17.77 -3.46 11.73
CA VAL A 74 -18.16 -2.19 11.10
C VAL A 74 -19.31 -2.40 10.11
N SER A 75 -19.20 -3.39 9.23
CA SER A 75 -20.23 -3.71 8.25
C SER A 75 -21.53 -4.11 8.93
N ASP A 76 -21.46 -4.94 9.98
CA ASP A 76 -22.63 -5.39 10.72
C ASP A 76 -23.35 -4.23 11.42
N ILE A 77 -22.62 -3.26 11.96
CA ILE A 77 -23.20 -2.09 12.63
C ILE A 77 -23.76 -1.10 11.60
N LEU A 78 -22.95 -0.64 10.65
CA LEU A 78 -23.33 0.48 9.76
C LEU A 78 -24.40 0.10 8.75
N SER A 79 -24.50 -1.19 8.37
CA SER A 79 -25.61 -1.65 7.52
C SER A 79 -26.99 -1.56 8.18
N GLN A 80 -27.06 -1.49 9.52
CA GLN A 80 -28.32 -1.27 10.24
C GLN A 80 -28.83 0.17 10.10
N TYR A 81 -27.98 1.10 9.65
CA TYR A 81 -28.28 2.52 9.49
C TYR A 81 -28.42 2.93 8.01
N ASP A 82 -28.70 1.97 7.12
CA ASP A 82 -28.86 2.18 5.68
C ASP A 82 -27.61 2.81 5.00
N MET A 83 -26.43 2.54 5.56
CA MET A 83 -25.16 3.01 5.00
C MET A 83 -24.57 1.94 4.08
N THR A 84 -24.10 2.36 2.90
CA THR A 84 -23.46 1.43 1.96
C THR A 84 -22.02 1.18 2.38
N VAL A 85 -21.71 -0.04 2.85
CA VAL A 85 -20.36 -0.42 3.28
C VAL A 85 -19.66 -1.24 2.19
N MET A 86 -18.48 -0.77 1.79
CA MET A 86 -17.61 -1.40 0.80
C MET A 86 -16.31 -1.83 1.49
N GLU A 87 -16.01 -3.12 1.39
CA GLU A 87 -14.91 -3.77 2.12
C GLU A 87 -13.67 -3.94 1.23
N TYR A 88 -12.52 -3.54 1.76
CA TYR A 88 -11.21 -3.74 1.15
C TYR A 88 -10.26 -4.41 2.15
N PRO A 89 -9.32 -5.26 1.70
CA PRO A 89 -8.31 -5.81 2.59
C PRO A 89 -7.36 -4.71 3.08
N ARG A 90 -6.88 -4.80 4.33
CA ARG A 90 -5.92 -3.81 4.85
C ARG A 90 -4.51 -3.91 4.25
N GLN A 91 -4.20 -5.00 3.52
CA GLN A 91 -2.89 -5.26 2.93
C GLN A 91 -2.94 -6.26 1.77
N TYR A 92 -1.88 -6.30 0.99
CA TYR A 92 -1.58 -7.28 -0.05
C TYR A 92 -0.20 -7.89 0.20
N GLU A 93 -0.13 -9.17 0.61
CA GLU A 93 1.12 -9.89 0.93
C GLU A 93 2.02 -9.08 1.89
N GLY A 94 1.44 -8.60 3.00
CA GLY A 94 2.15 -7.79 3.99
C GLY A 94 2.38 -6.33 3.60
N CYS A 95 2.20 -5.96 2.32
CA CYS A 95 2.30 -4.58 1.87
C CYS A 95 0.98 -3.85 2.15
N PRO A 96 0.96 -2.69 2.84
CA PRO A 96 -0.28 -1.93 3.11
C PRO A 96 -0.70 -1.13 1.87
N LEU A 97 -1.03 -1.90 0.82
CA LEU A 97 -1.48 -1.49 -0.49
C LEU A 97 -2.59 -2.43 -0.94
N LEU A 98 -3.38 -1.96 -1.89
CA LEU A 98 -4.36 -2.76 -2.60
C LEU A 98 -3.82 -3.14 -3.99
N PRO A 99 -4.27 -4.26 -4.57
CA PRO A 99 -4.10 -4.52 -6.00
C PRO A 99 -4.62 -3.35 -6.85
N LEU A 100 -3.97 -3.08 -7.99
CA LEU A 100 -4.30 -1.92 -8.84
C LEU A 100 -5.76 -1.89 -9.28
N GLU A 101 -6.35 -3.05 -9.50
CA GLU A 101 -7.76 -3.17 -9.85
C GLU A 101 -8.69 -2.68 -8.71
N MET A 102 -8.40 -3.06 -7.47
CA MET A 102 -9.16 -2.60 -6.29
C MET A 102 -8.95 -1.11 -6.05
N ILE A 103 -7.74 -0.60 -6.30
CA ILE A 103 -7.46 0.84 -6.27
C ILE A 103 -8.35 1.57 -7.27
N HIS A 104 -8.43 1.08 -8.51
CA HIS A 104 -9.28 1.67 -9.53
C HIS A 104 -10.76 1.64 -9.14
N HIS A 105 -11.25 0.50 -8.66
CA HIS A 105 -12.63 0.37 -8.19
C HIS A 105 -12.93 1.40 -7.10
N PHE A 106 -12.07 1.51 -6.08
CA PHE A 106 -12.21 2.51 -5.02
C PHE A 106 -12.29 3.93 -5.59
N LEU A 107 -11.39 4.32 -6.48
CA LEU A 107 -11.33 5.69 -7.02
C LEU A 107 -12.56 6.03 -7.87
N ARG A 108 -13.00 5.08 -8.71
CA ARG A 108 -14.20 5.23 -9.55
C ARG A 108 -15.46 5.32 -8.72
N SER A 109 -15.61 4.43 -7.73
CA SER A 109 -16.76 4.42 -6.83
C SER A 109 -16.82 5.70 -6.00
N SER A 110 -15.67 6.16 -5.46
CA SER A 110 -15.57 7.44 -4.75
C SER A 110 -16.04 8.62 -5.60
N GLU A 111 -15.50 8.73 -6.83
CA GLU A 111 -15.81 9.87 -7.69
C GLU A 111 -17.26 9.85 -8.18
N SER A 112 -17.77 8.68 -8.54
CA SER A 112 -19.17 8.53 -8.97
C SER A 112 -20.13 8.86 -7.83
N TRP A 113 -19.82 8.43 -6.61
CA TRP A 113 -20.62 8.72 -5.42
C TRP A 113 -20.65 10.21 -5.08
N LEU A 114 -19.47 10.85 -5.07
CA LEU A 114 -19.32 12.27 -4.69
C LEU A 114 -19.81 13.25 -5.77
N SER A 115 -19.92 12.80 -7.02
CA SER A 115 -20.32 13.63 -8.17
C SER A 115 -21.78 13.39 -8.60
N LEU A 116 -22.54 12.61 -7.86
CA LEU A 116 -23.95 12.35 -8.17
C LEU A 116 -24.76 13.65 -8.07
N GLU A 117 -25.31 14.10 -9.21
CA GLU A 117 -26.00 15.39 -9.29
C GLU A 117 -27.21 15.44 -8.35
N GLY A 118 -27.38 16.60 -7.69
CA GLY A 118 -28.49 16.83 -6.77
C GLY A 118 -28.35 16.18 -5.39
N GLN A 119 -27.28 15.43 -5.14
CA GLN A 119 -27.06 14.73 -3.88
C GLN A 119 -25.88 15.34 -3.08
N GLN A 120 -26.03 15.42 -1.76
CA GLN A 120 -24.96 15.82 -0.83
C GLN A 120 -24.26 14.59 -0.23
N ASN A 121 -24.03 13.58 -1.07
CA ASN A 121 -23.42 12.32 -0.69
C ASN A 121 -22.09 12.53 0.05
N VAL A 122 -21.94 11.80 1.16
CA VAL A 122 -20.77 11.82 2.03
C VAL A 122 -20.03 10.49 1.93
N LEU A 123 -18.70 10.58 1.91
CA LEU A 123 -17.81 9.43 1.95
C LEU A 123 -17.12 9.35 3.31
N LEU A 124 -17.21 8.18 3.93
CA LEU A 124 -16.58 7.87 5.20
C LEU A 124 -15.50 6.81 4.98
N MET A 125 -14.36 6.97 5.64
CA MET A 125 -13.27 5.99 5.59
C MET A 125 -12.97 5.47 6.99
N HIS A 126 -12.92 4.15 7.10
CA HIS A 126 -12.62 3.43 8.32
C HIS A 126 -11.54 2.38 8.02
N CYS A 127 -10.66 2.12 8.97
CA CYS A 127 -9.78 0.97 8.92
C CYS A 127 -9.74 0.27 10.26
N GLU A 128 -9.68 -1.06 10.22
CA GLU A 128 -9.36 -1.84 11.40
C GLU A 128 -7.88 -1.66 11.78
N ARG A 129 -7.49 -2.17 12.95
CA ARG A 129 -6.13 -2.06 13.48
C ARG A 129 -5.10 -2.43 12.42
N GLY A 130 -4.05 -1.63 12.27
CA GLY A 130 -3.03 -1.86 11.24
C GLY A 130 -3.38 -1.36 9.83
N GLY A 131 -4.62 -0.93 9.58
CA GLY A 131 -5.06 -0.49 8.25
C GLY A 131 -4.82 0.99 7.94
N TRP A 132 -4.36 1.80 8.91
CA TRP A 132 -4.09 3.22 8.68
C TRP A 132 -3.15 3.48 7.48
N PRO A 133 -2.03 2.76 7.30
CA PRO A 133 -1.14 2.99 6.15
C PRO A 133 -1.81 2.79 4.79
N VAL A 134 -2.70 1.80 4.62
CA VAL A 134 -3.42 1.61 3.36
C VAL A 134 -4.51 2.68 3.19
N LEU A 135 -5.21 3.05 4.27
CA LEU A 135 -6.22 4.11 4.25
C LEU A 135 -5.59 5.46 3.87
N ALA A 136 -4.42 5.77 4.43
CA ALA A 136 -3.64 6.97 4.11
C ALA A 136 -3.24 7.01 2.62
N PHE A 137 -2.79 5.88 2.07
CA PHE A 137 -2.49 5.75 0.64
C PHE A 137 -3.74 5.97 -0.23
N MET A 138 -4.87 5.34 0.12
CA MET A 138 -6.11 5.44 -0.65
C MET A 138 -6.70 6.87 -0.60
N LEU A 139 -6.61 7.55 0.54
CA LEU A 139 -6.93 8.98 0.67
C LEU A 139 -6.05 9.82 -0.25
N ALA A 140 -4.73 9.66 -0.20
CA ALA A 140 -3.81 10.40 -1.07
C ALA A 140 -4.11 10.15 -2.55
N GLY A 141 -4.41 8.89 -2.91
CA GLY A 141 -4.84 8.49 -4.24
C GLY A 141 -6.12 9.20 -4.67
N LEU A 142 -7.13 9.28 -3.81
CA LEU A 142 -8.40 9.97 -4.08
C LEU A 142 -8.19 11.48 -4.30
N LEU A 143 -7.42 12.12 -3.42
CA LEU A 143 -7.12 13.55 -3.49
C LEU A 143 -6.42 13.92 -4.82
N LEU A 144 -5.47 13.09 -5.27
CA LEU A 144 -4.80 13.25 -6.56
C LEU A 144 -5.73 12.91 -7.74
N TYR A 145 -6.55 11.86 -7.60
CA TYR A 145 -7.50 11.45 -8.64
C TYR A 145 -8.53 12.55 -8.92
N ARG A 146 -9.04 13.21 -7.88
CA ARG A 146 -9.99 14.33 -7.98
C ARG A 146 -9.31 15.68 -8.27
N LYS A 147 -7.98 15.70 -8.47
CA LYS A 147 -7.18 16.91 -8.75
C LYS A 147 -7.31 17.99 -7.67
N GLN A 148 -7.60 17.61 -6.44
CA GLN A 148 -7.67 18.54 -5.29
C GLN A 148 -6.27 18.93 -4.81
N TYR A 149 -5.30 18.04 -4.99
CA TYR A 149 -3.90 18.23 -4.65
C TYR A 149 -2.98 17.87 -5.81
N ASN A 150 -1.76 18.40 -5.78
CA ASN A 150 -0.71 18.14 -6.75
C ASN A 150 0.57 17.66 -6.04
N GLY A 151 1.30 16.76 -6.69
CA GLY A 151 2.54 16.17 -6.15
C GLY A 151 2.24 14.99 -5.24
N GLU A 152 2.62 13.79 -5.71
CA GLU A 152 2.30 12.52 -5.08
C GLU A 152 2.94 12.40 -3.69
N GLN A 153 4.22 12.75 -3.58
CA GLN A 153 4.96 12.68 -2.32
C GLN A 153 4.38 13.63 -1.27
N LYS A 154 4.19 14.90 -1.62
CA LYS A 154 3.66 15.92 -0.71
C LYS A 154 2.27 15.55 -0.21
N THR A 155 1.43 15.00 -1.08
CA THR A 155 0.06 14.59 -0.73
C THR A 155 0.10 13.41 0.24
N LEU A 156 0.92 12.39 -0.04
CA LEU A 156 1.07 11.23 0.85
C LEU A 156 1.57 11.65 2.24
N GLU A 157 2.61 12.49 2.30
CA GLU A 157 3.16 13.01 3.56
C GLU A 157 2.13 13.82 4.36
N MET A 158 1.30 14.61 3.68
CA MET A 158 0.24 15.40 4.33
C MET A 158 -0.82 14.50 4.98
N VAL A 159 -1.22 13.41 4.31
CA VAL A 159 -2.19 12.47 4.86
C VAL A 159 -1.57 11.69 6.03
N TYR A 160 -0.33 11.22 5.91
CA TYR A 160 0.35 10.53 7.00
C TYR A 160 0.50 11.38 8.27
N LYS A 161 0.61 12.71 8.14
CA LYS A 161 0.67 13.64 9.27
C LYS A 161 -0.64 13.77 10.06
N GLN A 162 -1.74 13.17 9.61
CA GLN A 162 -3.01 13.15 10.35
C GLN A 162 -2.99 12.15 11.52
N ALA A 163 -2.05 11.20 11.54
CA ALA A 163 -1.89 10.24 12.62
C ALA A 163 -0.57 10.45 13.38
N PRO A 164 -0.48 10.02 14.67
CA PRO A 164 0.78 9.96 15.39
C PRO A 164 1.83 9.11 14.64
N ARG A 165 3.08 9.54 14.62
CA ARG A 165 4.16 8.82 13.90
C ARG A 165 4.46 7.48 14.55
N GLU A 166 4.31 7.41 15.86
CA GLU A 166 4.55 6.24 16.69
C GLU A 166 3.60 5.10 16.29
N LEU A 167 2.38 5.44 15.85
CA LEU A 167 1.41 4.47 15.35
C LEU A 167 1.94 3.76 14.09
N LEU A 168 2.67 4.46 13.21
CA LEU A 168 3.23 3.86 11.99
C LEU A 168 4.29 2.81 12.28
N HIS A 169 5.19 3.12 13.22
CA HIS A 169 6.26 2.21 13.62
C HIS A 169 5.72 0.98 14.36
N LEU A 170 4.63 1.15 15.11
CA LEU A 170 3.96 0.05 15.81
C LEU A 170 3.23 -0.90 14.86
N LEU A 171 2.59 -0.35 13.82
CA LEU A 171 1.69 -1.12 12.95
C LEU A 171 2.39 -1.74 11.74
N THR A 172 3.53 -1.21 11.30
CA THR A 172 4.23 -1.70 10.11
C THR A 172 5.73 -1.83 10.36
N PRO A 173 6.33 -3.03 10.20
CA PRO A 173 7.77 -3.22 10.45
C PRO A 173 8.63 -2.49 9.41
N LEU A 174 8.17 -2.45 8.16
CA LEU A 174 8.82 -1.75 7.06
C LEU A 174 8.14 -0.41 6.80
N ASN A 175 8.90 0.59 6.37
CA ASN A 175 8.37 1.80 5.76
C ASN A 175 7.76 1.48 4.39
N PRO A 176 6.43 1.56 4.22
CA PRO A 176 5.76 1.18 2.97
C PRO A 176 5.69 2.31 1.94
N GLN A 177 6.12 3.52 2.31
CA GLN A 177 5.94 4.72 1.47
C GLN A 177 6.59 4.61 0.09
N PRO A 178 7.76 3.98 -0.11
CA PRO A 178 8.34 3.82 -1.44
C PRO A 178 7.44 3.06 -2.42
N SER A 179 6.87 1.93 -1.99
CA SER A 179 5.89 1.19 -2.79
C SER A 179 4.58 1.96 -2.98
N GLN A 180 4.08 2.65 -1.94
CA GLN A 180 2.89 3.48 -2.07
C GLN A 180 3.07 4.63 -3.05
N PHE A 181 4.20 5.34 -2.97
CA PHE A 181 4.55 6.42 -3.88
C PHE A 181 4.60 5.94 -5.34
N ARG A 182 5.16 4.76 -5.60
CA ARG A 182 5.13 4.14 -6.92
C ARG A 182 3.70 3.96 -7.45
N TYR A 183 2.77 3.49 -6.62
CA TYR A 183 1.38 3.34 -7.04
C TYR A 183 0.64 4.69 -7.19
N LEU A 184 0.98 5.71 -6.38
CA LEU A 184 0.48 7.07 -6.59
C LEU A 184 0.94 7.65 -7.93
N GLN A 185 2.17 7.35 -8.36
CA GLN A 185 2.65 7.73 -9.70
C GLN A 185 1.84 7.02 -10.80
N TYR A 186 1.42 5.77 -10.59
CA TYR A 186 0.55 5.05 -11.53
C TYR A 186 -0.81 5.74 -11.66
N ILE A 187 -1.41 6.17 -10.53
CA ILE A 187 -2.69 6.90 -10.48
C ILE A 187 -2.56 8.28 -11.14
N SER A 188 -1.49 9.01 -10.86
CA SER A 188 -1.30 10.37 -11.38
C SER A 188 -1.07 10.39 -12.89
N ARG A 189 -0.45 9.34 -13.43
CA ARG A 189 -0.19 9.15 -14.86
C ARG A 189 -1.34 8.48 -15.63
N ARG A 190 -2.50 8.26 -15.01
CA ARG A 190 -3.66 7.57 -15.62
C ARG A 190 -4.13 8.18 -16.96
N HIS A 191 -3.91 9.47 -17.17
CA HIS A 191 -4.34 10.21 -18.36
C HIS A 191 -3.38 10.06 -19.56
N LEU A 192 -2.22 9.41 -19.38
CA LEU A 192 -1.24 9.22 -20.45
C LEU A 192 -1.56 8.02 -21.36
N GLY A 193 -2.46 7.13 -20.93
CA GLY A 193 -2.92 5.98 -21.70
C GLY A 193 -4.34 6.19 -22.24
N SER A 194 -4.75 5.33 -23.19
CA SER A 194 -6.12 5.28 -23.70
C SER A 194 -7.11 4.69 -22.69
N GLU A 195 -6.63 3.81 -21.81
CA GLU A 195 -7.41 3.11 -20.78
C GLU A 195 -6.60 3.01 -19.48
N TRP A 196 -7.27 3.06 -18.33
CA TRP A 196 -6.66 2.88 -17.02
C TRP A 196 -7.59 2.09 -16.10
N PRO A 197 -7.09 1.07 -15.38
CA PRO A 197 -5.74 0.51 -15.40
C PRO A 197 -5.33 -0.06 -16.78
N PRO A 198 -4.03 -0.02 -17.13
CA PRO A 198 -3.56 -0.68 -18.35
C PRO A 198 -3.77 -2.19 -18.29
N SER A 199 -3.94 -2.83 -19.45
CA SER A 199 -4.03 -4.29 -19.55
C SER A 199 -2.81 -4.96 -18.92
N GLU A 200 -3.05 -6.00 -18.11
CA GLU A 200 -1.97 -6.78 -17.51
C GLU A 200 -1.07 -7.40 -18.57
N THR A 201 0.25 -7.22 -18.41
CA THR A 201 1.23 -7.79 -19.33
C THR A 201 2.07 -8.81 -18.58
N PRO A 202 2.03 -10.10 -18.93
CA PRO A 202 2.88 -11.09 -18.28
C PRO A 202 4.36 -10.82 -18.60
N LEU A 203 5.18 -10.83 -17.56
CA LEU A 203 6.63 -10.66 -17.66
C LEU A 203 7.33 -11.89 -17.11
N TYR A 204 8.47 -12.24 -17.70
CA TYR A 204 9.34 -13.26 -17.15
C TYR A 204 10.43 -12.56 -16.35
N LEU A 205 10.41 -12.70 -15.03
CA LEU A 205 11.42 -12.16 -14.12
C LEU A 205 12.65 -13.07 -14.16
N ASP A 206 13.69 -12.62 -14.87
CA ASP A 206 14.89 -13.43 -15.10
C ASP A 206 15.77 -13.47 -13.86
N CYS A 207 16.08 -12.30 -13.29
CA CYS A 207 16.95 -12.21 -12.12
C CYS A 207 16.75 -10.90 -11.34
N LEU A 208 17.20 -10.95 -10.10
CA LEU A 208 17.43 -9.82 -9.22
C LEU A 208 18.94 -9.52 -9.16
N ILE A 209 19.32 -8.28 -9.41
CA ILE A 209 20.70 -7.81 -9.30
C ILE A 209 20.78 -6.80 -8.17
N LEU A 210 21.57 -7.13 -7.16
CA LEU A 210 21.91 -6.27 -6.03
C LEU A 210 23.29 -5.66 -6.28
N ARG A 211 23.39 -4.34 -6.20
CA ARG A 211 24.67 -3.61 -6.19
C ARG A 211 24.91 -3.06 -4.79
N ASP A 212 26.16 -3.19 -4.32
CA ASP A 212 26.60 -2.77 -2.99
C ASP A 212 25.77 -3.38 -1.86
N LEU A 213 26.12 -4.62 -1.49
CA LEU A 213 25.36 -5.42 -0.53
C LEU A 213 25.16 -4.68 0.80
N PRO A 214 23.95 -4.78 1.40
CA PRO A 214 23.71 -4.23 2.72
C PRO A 214 24.52 -4.99 3.80
N LEU A 215 24.74 -4.31 4.93
CA LEU A 215 25.54 -4.82 6.04
C LEU A 215 24.69 -5.75 6.91
N PHE A 216 24.81 -7.06 6.69
CA PHE A 216 24.24 -8.09 7.55
C PHE A 216 25.37 -8.90 8.22
N ASP A 217 25.02 -9.77 9.17
CA ASP A 217 25.98 -10.64 9.88
C ASP A 217 27.19 -9.88 10.45
N ASN A 218 26.94 -8.77 11.17
CA ASN A 218 27.97 -7.88 11.73
C ASN A 218 28.98 -7.35 10.68
N GLY A 219 28.53 -7.15 9.44
CA GLY A 219 29.35 -6.64 8.34
C GLY A 219 30.13 -7.71 7.58
N LYS A 220 29.89 -9.00 7.82
CA LYS A 220 30.58 -10.11 7.13
C LYS A 220 30.00 -10.44 5.76
N GLY A 221 28.74 -10.07 5.50
CA GLY A 221 28.08 -10.40 4.24
C GLY A 221 26.57 -10.55 4.40
N CYS A 222 25.95 -11.25 3.45
CA CYS A 222 24.54 -11.64 3.51
C CYS A 222 24.30 -12.97 2.77
N ARG A 223 23.22 -13.68 3.14
CA ARG A 223 22.68 -14.89 2.52
C ARG A 223 21.29 -14.59 1.98
N PRO A 224 21.18 -13.84 0.86
CA PRO A 224 19.91 -13.37 0.36
C PRO A 224 19.05 -14.53 -0.17
N VAL A 225 17.80 -14.57 0.28
CA VAL A 225 16.74 -15.42 -0.27
C VAL A 225 15.64 -14.53 -0.81
N VAL A 226 15.24 -14.81 -2.06
CA VAL A 226 14.17 -14.07 -2.73
C VAL A 226 12.88 -14.86 -2.67
N ARG A 227 11.81 -14.18 -2.29
CA ARG A 227 10.42 -14.64 -2.39
C ARG A 227 9.65 -13.72 -3.33
N VAL A 228 8.84 -14.31 -4.21
CA VAL A 228 8.00 -13.57 -5.16
C VAL A 228 6.57 -14.01 -4.98
N TYR A 229 5.70 -13.05 -4.72
CA TYR A 229 4.27 -13.21 -4.57
C TYR A 229 3.52 -12.47 -5.67
N GLY A 230 2.36 -12.99 -6.04
CA GLY A 230 1.48 -12.36 -7.02
C GLY A 230 0.15 -13.11 -7.15
N PRO A 231 -0.71 -12.72 -8.09
CA PRO A 231 -2.02 -13.33 -8.30
C PRO A 231 -1.91 -14.84 -8.52
N ASP A 232 -2.79 -15.60 -7.87
CA ASP A 232 -2.86 -17.05 -8.02
C ASP A 232 -3.38 -17.43 -9.42
N PRO A 233 -2.53 -18.03 -10.30
CA PRO A 233 -2.97 -18.44 -11.63
C PRO A 233 -4.05 -19.52 -11.61
N SER A 234 -4.20 -20.25 -10.49
CA SER A 234 -5.20 -21.32 -10.33
C SER A 234 -6.56 -20.83 -9.85
N LYS A 235 -6.66 -19.59 -9.35
CA LYS A 235 -7.89 -18.99 -8.84
C LYS A 235 -8.06 -17.56 -9.38
N PRO A 236 -8.12 -17.36 -10.70
CA PRO A 236 -8.19 -16.03 -11.31
C PRO A 236 -9.44 -15.25 -10.84
N ALA A 237 -10.54 -15.94 -10.54
CA ALA A 237 -11.77 -15.31 -10.07
C ALA A 237 -11.70 -14.80 -8.62
N ASN A 238 -10.89 -15.43 -7.76
CA ASN A 238 -10.86 -15.12 -6.32
C ASN A 238 -9.79 -14.08 -5.94
N ARG A 239 -8.99 -13.64 -6.93
CA ARG A 239 -7.98 -12.55 -6.83
C ARG A 239 -7.01 -12.67 -5.65
N SER A 240 -6.91 -13.85 -5.06
CA SER A 240 -5.98 -14.16 -3.98
C SER A 240 -4.57 -14.21 -4.53
N SER A 241 -3.62 -13.65 -3.79
CA SER A 241 -2.21 -13.79 -4.05
C SER A 241 -1.64 -15.06 -3.40
N LYS A 242 -0.49 -15.51 -3.89
CA LYS A 242 0.28 -16.61 -3.29
C LYS A 242 1.77 -16.45 -3.53
N LEU A 243 2.58 -17.20 -2.79
CA LEU A 243 3.99 -17.41 -3.08
C LEU A 243 4.14 -18.15 -4.42
N LEU A 244 4.71 -17.47 -5.41
CA LEU A 244 4.94 -17.98 -6.76
C LEU A 244 6.34 -18.59 -6.90
N PHE A 245 7.34 -17.99 -6.26
CA PHE A 245 8.73 -18.43 -6.30
C PHE A 245 9.43 -18.19 -4.96
N SER A 246 10.28 -19.14 -4.54
CA SER A 246 11.24 -18.95 -3.46
C SER A 246 12.58 -19.57 -3.81
N THR A 247 13.66 -18.87 -3.49
CA THR A 247 15.03 -19.37 -3.67
C THR A 247 15.35 -20.51 -2.70
N SER A 248 14.72 -20.54 -1.53
CA SER A 248 14.93 -21.55 -0.47
C SER A 248 14.44 -22.96 -0.83
N ASN A 249 13.54 -23.09 -1.80
CA ASN A 249 13.02 -24.39 -2.25
C ASN A 249 14.04 -25.15 -3.11
N SER A 250 15.13 -24.52 -3.52
CA SER A 250 16.27 -25.20 -4.13
C SER A 250 17.11 -25.85 -3.02
N LYS A 251 17.37 -27.15 -3.11
CA LYS A 251 17.99 -28.02 -2.07
C LYS A 251 19.44 -27.66 -1.66
N LYS A 252 19.91 -26.43 -1.88
CA LYS A 252 21.25 -25.95 -1.53
C LYS A 252 21.11 -24.81 -0.52
N HIS A 253 21.91 -24.85 0.54
CA HIS A 253 22.04 -23.75 1.50
C HIS A 253 22.16 -22.41 0.75
N ALA A 254 21.46 -21.38 1.23
CA ALA A 254 21.52 -20.06 0.64
C ALA A 254 22.98 -19.60 0.57
N ARG A 255 23.40 -19.11 -0.60
CA ARG A 255 24.79 -18.72 -0.84
C ARG A 255 25.11 -17.50 0.02
N HIS A 256 26.17 -17.61 0.82
CA HIS A 256 26.76 -16.46 1.50
C HIS A 256 27.59 -15.63 0.53
N TYR A 257 27.33 -14.32 0.50
CA TYR A 257 28.07 -13.34 -0.26
C TYR A 257 28.81 -12.42 0.70
N GLN A 258 30.13 -12.52 0.71
CA GLN A 258 30.98 -11.64 1.49
C GLN A 258 31.04 -10.25 0.85
N GLN A 259 30.81 -9.20 1.65
CA GLN A 259 30.73 -7.84 1.14
C GLN A 259 32.07 -7.37 0.53
N ALA A 260 33.20 -7.74 1.14
CA ALA A 260 34.54 -7.37 0.66
C ALA A 260 34.87 -7.94 -0.74
N GLU A 261 34.19 -9.01 -1.13
CA GLU A 261 34.47 -9.74 -2.37
C GLU A 261 33.40 -9.51 -3.45
N CYS A 262 32.23 -8.96 -3.07
CA CYS A 262 31.05 -8.88 -3.93
C CYS A 262 30.56 -7.44 -4.14
N VAL A 263 30.99 -6.83 -5.25
CA VAL A 263 30.44 -5.53 -5.72
C VAL A 263 29.01 -5.70 -6.29
N LEU A 264 28.71 -6.88 -6.82
CA LEU A 264 27.44 -7.19 -7.48
C LEU A 264 27.03 -8.64 -7.20
N VAL A 265 25.78 -8.83 -6.78
CA VAL A 265 25.16 -10.14 -6.61
C VAL A 265 24.00 -10.28 -7.58
N LYS A 266 24.01 -11.37 -8.34
CA LYS A 266 22.91 -11.74 -9.24
C LYS A 266 22.24 -13.00 -8.71
N ILE A 267 20.94 -12.92 -8.48
CA ILE A 267 20.09 -14.03 -8.02
C ILE A 267 19.14 -14.37 -9.17
N ASP A 268 19.30 -15.56 -9.74
CA ASP A 268 18.44 -16.03 -10.81
C ASP A 268 17.07 -16.46 -10.25
N ILE A 269 15.99 -15.99 -10.88
CA ILE A 269 14.60 -16.25 -10.47
C ILE A 269 13.89 -17.06 -11.54
N GLN A 270 13.99 -16.62 -12.79
CA GLN A 270 13.44 -17.28 -13.96
C GLN A 270 11.97 -17.69 -13.80
N PHE A 271 11.11 -16.77 -13.36
CA PHE A 271 9.70 -17.04 -13.08
C PHE A 271 8.75 -16.06 -13.80
N ARG A 272 7.58 -16.54 -14.24
CA ARG A 272 6.56 -15.70 -14.89
C ARG A 272 5.70 -14.99 -13.84
N VAL A 273 5.61 -13.67 -13.93
CA VAL A 273 4.79 -12.80 -13.08
C VAL A 273 3.81 -11.98 -13.92
N GLN A 274 2.69 -11.58 -13.33
CA GLN A 274 1.62 -10.81 -13.99
C GLN A 274 0.83 -10.02 -12.94
N GLY A 275 0.31 -8.84 -13.30
CA GLY A 275 -0.46 -7.98 -12.40
C GLY A 275 0.42 -7.30 -11.34
N ASP A 276 -0.11 -7.17 -10.13
CA ASP A 276 0.58 -6.70 -8.93
C ASP A 276 1.53 -7.78 -8.38
N VAL A 277 2.79 -7.44 -8.15
CA VAL A 277 3.84 -8.37 -7.71
C VAL A 277 4.51 -7.81 -6.47
N VAL A 278 4.68 -8.66 -5.44
CA VAL A 278 5.49 -8.37 -4.25
C VAL A 278 6.75 -9.22 -4.30
N LEU A 279 7.90 -8.57 -4.28
CA LEU A 279 9.20 -9.22 -4.14
C LEU A 279 9.77 -8.88 -2.77
N GLU A 280 10.13 -9.92 -2.02
CA GLU A 280 10.86 -9.80 -0.77
C GLU A 280 12.26 -10.38 -0.94
N CYS A 281 13.24 -9.66 -0.41
CA CYS A 281 14.60 -10.16 -0.25
C CYS A 281 14.90 -10.20 1.25
N ILE A 282 15.20 -11.38 1.75
CA ILE A 282 15.51 -11.63 3.16
C ILE A 282 16.94 -12.13 3.31
N ASP A 283 17.55 -11.86 4.45
CA ASP A 283 18.83 -12.44 4.85
C ASP A 283 18.55 -13.66 5.73
N LEU A 284 19.17 -14.80 5.41
CA LEU A 284 19.12 -16.00 6.26
C LEU A 284 20.34 -16.04 7.19
N ASN A 285 20.09 -16.29 8.47
CA ASN A 285 21.15 -16.52 9.45
C ASN A 285 21.97 -17.78 9.12
N GLU A 286 23.17 -17.91 9.69
CA GLU A 286 24.09 -19.02 9.40
C GLU A 286 23.48 -20.41 9.65
N ASP A 287 22.68 -20.52 10.70
CA ASP A 287 21.98 -21.74 11.10
C ASP A 287 20.64 -21.94 10.36
N SER A 288 20.27 -21.01 9.47
CA SER A 288 19.00 -20.99 8.74
C SER A 288 17.75 -21.02 9.64
N THR A 289 17.86 -20.62 10.91
CA THR A 289 16.72 -20.59 11.85
C THR A 289 16.07 -19.22 11.95
N GLY A 290 16.81 -18.15 11.66
CA GLY A 290 16.33 -16.78 11.64
C GLY A 290 16.36 -16.16 10.25
N GLU A 291 15.38 -15.29 9.98
CA GLU A 291 15.27 -14.51 8.76
C GLU A 291 15.15 -13.03 9.11
N GLU A 292 15.89 -12.17 8.42
CA GLU A 292 15.78 -10.72 8.55
C GLU A 292 15.37 -10.09 7.20
N MET A 293 14.42 -9.16 7.22
CA MET A 293 13.98 -8.50 5.99
C MET A 293 15.05 -7.52 5.49
N MET A 294 15.61 -7.77 4.29
CA MET A 294 16.52 -6.82 3.66
C MET A 294 15.74 -5.68 3.01
N PHE A 295 14.75 -6.03 2.19
CA PHE A 295 13.83 -5.08 1.58
C PHE A 295 12.63 -5.78 0.96
N ARG A 296 11.57 -5.00 0.72
CA ARG A 296 10.40 -5.40 -0.04
C ARG A 296 10.11 -4.40 -1.16
N VAL A 297 9.57 -4.89 -2.26
CA VAL A 297 9.10 -4.07 -3.38
C VAL A 297 7.75 -4.57 -3.85
N MET A 298 6.75 -3.69 -3.89
CA MET A 298 5.53 -3.93 -4.65
C MET A 298 5.53 -3.14 -5.96
N PHE A 299 5.24 -3.78 -7.08
CA PHE A 299 5.14 -3.15 -8.41
C PHE A 299 4.07 -3.83 -9.27
N HIS A 300 3.56 -3.13 -10.28
CA HIS A 300 2.61 -3.69 -11.23
C HIS A 300 3.29 -3.89 -12.59
N THR A 301 3.18 -5.09 -13.16
CA THR A 301 3.86 -5.51 -14.39
C THR A 301 3.60 -4.59 -15.59
N ALA A 302 2.39 -4.05 -15.73
CA ALA A 302 2.05 -3.15 -16.83
C ALA A 302 2.82 -1.81 -16.84
N PHE A 303 3.49 -1.44 -15.74
CA PHE A 303 4.25 -0.19 -15.63
C PHE A 303 5.77 -0.41 -15.77
N VAL A 304 6.22 -1.65 -15.96
CA VAL A 304 7.63 -1.96 -16.20
C VAL A 304 7.99 -1.60 -17.65
N ARG A 305 8.95 -0.69 -17.82
CA ARG A 305 9.43 -0.25 -19.15
C ARG A 305 10.74 -0.93 -19.50
N SER A 306 10.96 -1.19 -20.79
CA SER A 306 12.19 -1.79 -21.31
C SER A 306 12.57 -3.12 -20.64
N ASN A 307 11.58 -3.82 -20.07
CA ASN A 307 11.74 -5.04 -19.27
C ASN A 307 12.78 -4.93 -18.13
N ILE A 308 12.98 -3.73 -17.58
CA ILE A 308 13.91 -3.50 -16.46
C ILE A 308 13.22 -2.62 -15.43
N LEU A 309 13.23 -3.06 -14.17
CA LEU A 309 12.87 -2.21 -13.04
C LEU A 309 14.15 -1.90 -12.25
N MET A 310 14.57 -0.64 -12.27
CA MET A 310 15.73 -0.16 -11.52
C MET A 310 15.23 0.73 -10.39
N LEU A 311 15.61 0.39 -9.16
CA LEU A 311 15.18 1.05 -7.94
C LEU A 311 16.40 1.41 -7.11
N SER A 312 16.44 2.64 -6.63
CA SER A 312 17.38 3.09 -5.62
C SER A 312 16.91 2.68 -4.21
N ARG A 313 17.76 2.94 -3.19
CA ARG A 313 17.43 2.72 -1.78
C ARG A 313 16.14 3.42 -1.34
N ASP A 314 15.88 4.62 -1.85
CA ASP A 314 14.71 5.42 -1.46
C ASP A 314 13.42 4.93 -2.15
N GLU A 315 13.55 3.97 -3.07
CA GLU A 315 12.46 3.40 -3.85
C GLU A 315 12.14 1.94 -3.43
N ILE A 316 12.68 1.46 -2.30
CA ILE A 316 12.40 0.12 -1.77
C ILE A 316 11.93 0.20 -0.32
N ASP A 317 10.99 -0.65 0.08
CA ASP A 317 10.49 -0.71 1.45
C ASP A 317 11.56 -1.37 2.35
N ILE A 318 12.01 -0.68 3.39
CA ILE A 318 13.01 -1.15 4.36
C ILE A 318 12.53 -0.89 5.79
N LEU A 319 13.15 -1.52 6.79
CA LEU A 319 12.86 -1.25 8.20
C LEU A 319 13.02 0.25 8.52
N TRP A 320 12.15 0.79 9.38
CA TRP A 320 12.17 2.21 9.75
C TRP A 320 13.53 2.66 10.30
N ASP A 321 14.15 1.85 11.16
CA ASP A 321 15.42 2.13 11.84
C ASP A 321 16.66 1.66 11.08
N ALA A 322 16.49 1.03 9.90
CA ALA A 322 17.63 0.61 9.08
C ALA A 322 18.46 1.81 8.56
N LYS A 323 18.02 3.06 8.74
CA LYS A 323 18.80 4.24 8.32
C LYS A 323 20.12 4.38 9.09
N ASP A 324 20.17 3.92 10.34
CA ASP A 324 21.34 4.02 11.22
C ASP A 324 22.34 2.85 11.07
N GLN A 325 21.97 1.79 10.35
CA GLN A 325 22.86 0.67 10.00
C GLN A 325 23.83 1.01 8.85
N TYR A 326 23.95 2.28 8.48
CA TYR A 326 24.76 2.75 7.35
C TYR A 326 25.77 3.82 7.75
N PRO A 327 27.04 3.74 7.30
CA PRO A 327 28.08 4.70 7.66
C PRO A 327 27.71 6.14 7.29
N LYS A 328 28.12 7.12 8.10
CA LYS A 328 27.85 8.57 7.89
C LYS A 328 28.43 9.14 6.58
N ASP A 329 29.39 8.45 5.96
CA ASP A 329 29.98 8.81 4.66
C ASP A 329 29.28 8.14 3.45
N PHE A 330 28.11 7.52 3.66
CA PHE A 330 27.36 6.86 2.61
C PHE A 330 26.75 7.88 1.63
N LYS A 331 27.46 8.13 0.52
CA LYS A 331 26.89 8.80 -0.66
C LYS A 331 25.79 7.93 -1.23
N ALA A 332 24.55 8.44 -1.22
CA ALA A 332 23.33 7.75 -1.61
C ALA A 332 23.24 7.31 -3.10
N GLU A 333 24.33 7.37 -3.88
CA GLU A 333 24.28 7.16 -5.34
C GLU A 333 24.52 5.72 -5.82
N SER A 334 24.94 4.78 -4.97
CA SER A 334 25.47 3.50 -5.46
C SER A 334 24.58 2.27 -5.26
N ARG A 335 23.64 2.27 -4.29
CA ARG A 335 22.75 1.12 -4.06
C ARG A 335 21.57 1.10 -5.01
N ARG A 336 21.65 0.22 -6.00
CA ARG A 336 20.58 -0.02 -6.96
C ARG A 336 20.16 -1.48 -6.92
N VAL A 337 18.87 -1.71 -6.75
CA VAL A 337 18.20 -2.96 -7.04
C VAL A 337 17.78 -2.92 -8.50
N LYS A 338 18.20 -3.91 -9.29
CA LYS A 338 17.80 -4.03 -10.70
C LYS A 338 17.15 -5.38 -10.91
N MET A 339 15.88 -5.37 -11.30
CA MET A 339 15.18 -6.55 -11.79
C MET A 339 15.24 -6.56 -13.31
N GLN A 340 15.75 -7.65 -13.88
CA GLN A 340 15.73 -7.87 -15.32
C GLN A 340 14.58 -8.81 -15.68
N MET A 341 13.83 -8.43 -16.70
CA MET A 341 12.70 -9.18 -17.19
C MET A 341 12.80 -9.36 -18.72
N ARG A 342 11.95 -10.23 -19.26
CA ARG A 342 11.73 -10.37 -20.70
C ARG A 342 10.25 -10.59 -21.01
N GLN A 343 9.77 -10.02 -22.11
CA GLN A 343 8.50 -10.42 -22.72
C GLN A 343 8.70 -11.75 -23.42
N LYS A 344 7.83 -12.72 -23.20
CA LYS A 344 7.87 -13.98 -23.95
C LYS A 344 7.39 -13.66 -25.37
N MET A 345 8.27 -13.75 -26.38
CA MET A 345 7.80 -13.84 -27.76
C MET A 345 6.96 -15.12 -27.85
N LEU A 346 5.67 -14.98 -28.17
CA LEU A 346 4.84 -16.10 -28.61
C LEU A 346 5.56 -16.72 -29.81
N ARG A 347 6.10 -17.92 -29.63
CA ARG A 347 6.49 -18.81 -30.71
C ARG A 347 5.47 -19.93 -30.79
#